data_AF-A0A225EFM9-F1
#
_entry.id   AF-A0A225EFM9-F1
#
_cell.length_a   1.000
_cell.length_b   1.000
_cell.length_c   1.000
_cell.angle_alpha   90.00
_cell.angle_beta   90.00
_cell.angle_gamma   90.00
#
_symmetry.space_group_name_H-M   'P 1'
#
loop_
_entity.id
_entity.type
_entity.pdbx_description
1 polymer ?
#
loop_
_entity_poly.entity_id
_entity_poly.type
_entity_poly.pdbx_seq_one_letter_code
_entity_poly.pdbx_strand_id
1 'polypeptide(L)'
;MTDGPNDAPAFPFRKAFLWTEIFRSFQVALDPRKLLVAAAGILVMSLGWYLLSCAFYYKKPLESDENYSNKYLERTLDKKADGSGYTDEEKAAARKQMYERDVAEWKVMYDLAGPDGRLRTLPWYEYRGRNPFLLFTTLVGGTSVDIHDAASEFLSGTVPVLVEPLRKFLLPVVKLLDPHANTTTRIYLLLALAWSVAVWAFFGGIITRIAAVQFAGKERTTLPQAARFVASRYSSYALSPLIPLGVVAVIVAVMAVYGFLGLIPVVGDFVLYGIGMPLVVLGGIAIAVLLVGLVGYPLMYTTLSAEGSDKFDALSRSYNYVFQAPWSFCWYSIVAILYGAVVTLFVVFMGSLAVYTGKWAISQAPLSESVGRKPDYLFIYAPESFGWKEVLLSGSPLEQKADPITDQENGRKRIVYTDANPAAAAPYRESIWKIEKIGAGMVSFWLVAVFLLVIGFSYSYFWSAATMVYLLMRKKVDETEIDEIYIEEDFPEVPIAPPPAGTPTHTTPPATGPFPIPLPTVSAPATPAVVPPVVVPPVVPPPPAISPPPAPSAVTPPANGTHLPPTLPAPPPAVHSADDHADHSAGGISIEDEPKKDGGSSLR
;
A
#
# COMPACT_ATOMS: atom_id res chain seq x y z
N MET A 1 9.15 -60.26 -10.08
CA MET A 1 8.53 -58.91 -10.12
C MET A 1 7.92 -58.71 -8.76
N THR A 2 8.58 -57.94 -7.92
CA THR A 2 8.13 -57.60 -6.56
C THR A 2 7.28 -56.34 -6.67
N ASP A 3 5.97 -56.50 -6.61
CA ASP A 3 5.04 -55.38 -6.50
C ASP A 3 5.26 -54.70 -5.14
N GLY A 4 5.63 -53.42 -5.18
CA GLY A 4 5.80 -52.59 -3.99
C GLY A 4 4.47 -52.31 -3.30
N PRO A 5 4.48 -51.92 -2.01
CA PRO A 5 3.26 -51.56 -1.30
C PRO A 5 2.59 -50.36 -1.98
N ASN A 6 1.31 -50.52 -2.28
CA ASN A 6 0.44 -49.44 -2.77
C ASN A 6 0.58 -48.20 -1.88
N ASP A 7 1.19 -47.15 -2.40
CA ASP A 7 1.03 -45.80 -1.88
C ASP A 7 -0.47 -45.48 -1.97
N ALA A 8 -1.14 -45.49 -0.82
CA ALA A 8 -2.47 -44.91 -0.69
C ALA A 8 -2.43 -43.48 -1.26
N PRO A 9 -3.44 -43.02 -2.01
CA PRO A 9 -3.46 -41.65 -2.52
C PRO A 9 -3.51 -40.71 -1.31
N ALA A 10 -2.34 -40.23 -0.88
CA ALA A 10 -2.24 -39.14 0.06
C ALA A 10 -3.08 -38.01 -0.53
N PHE A 11 -4.19 -37.64 0.11
CA PHE A 11 -4.95 -36.45 -0.26
C PHE A 11 -3.93 -35.32 -0.38
N PRO A 12 -3.67 -34.80 -1.59
CA PRO A 12 -2.72 -33.71 -1.71
C PRO A 12 -3.42 -32.50 -1.12
N PHE A 13 -3.24 -32.25 0.19
CA PHE A 13 -3.79 -31.09 0.91
C PHE A 13 -3.53 -29.78 0.16
N ARG A 14 -2.42 -29.73 -0.58
CA ARG A 14 -1.99 -28.64 -1.47
C ARG A 14 -2.92 -28.40 -2.67
N LYS A 15 -3.57 -29.45 -3.21
CA LYS A 15 -4.61 -29.30 -4.25
C LYS A 15 -5.96 -28.92 -3.65
N ALA A 16 -6.24 -29.28 -2.39
CA ALA A 16 -7.51 -28.98 -1.74
C ALA A 16 -7.64 -27.51 -1.29
N PHE A 17 -6.55 -26.87 -0.87
CA PHE A 17 -6.55 -25.49 -0.38
C PHE A 17 -5.53 -24.61 -1.10
N LEU A 18 -5.86 -24.20 -2.33
CA LEU A 18 -5.02 -23.37 -3.20
C LEU A 18 -4.49 -22.10 -2.52
N TRP A 19 -5.27 -21.49 -1.60
CA TRP A 19 -4.87 -20.28 -0.88
C TRP A 19 -3.62 -20.47 0.00
N THR A 20 -3.26 -21.70 0.40
CA THR A 20 -2.09 -21.97 1.24
C THR A 20 -0.76 -21.69 0.52
N GLU A 21 -0.75 -21.64 -0.81
CA GLU A 21 0.43 -21.27 -1.60
C GLU A 21 0.91 -19.83 -1.31
N ILE A 22 0.03 -18.95 -0.79
CA ILE A 22 0.38 -17.61 -0.32
C ILE A 22 1.51 -17.64 0.70
N PHE A 23 1.60 -18.67 1.55
CA PHE A 23 2.64 -18.78 2.56
C PHE A 23 4.06 -18.90 1.98
N ARG A 24 4.21 -19.40 0.75
CA ARG A 24 5.51 -19.41 0.06
C ARG A 24 6.03 -18.00 -0.24
N SER A 25 5.14 -17.00 -0.28
CA SER A 25 5.51 -15.60 -0.54
C SER A 25 6.50 -15.05 0.48
N PHE A 26 6.51 -15.55 1.71
CA PHE A 26 7.49 -15.15 2.73
C PHE A 26 8.92 -15.53 2.34
N GLN A 27 9.15 -16.81 2.05
CA GLN A 27 10.48 -17.32 1.67
C GLN A 27 10.96 -16.67 0.37
N VAL A 28 10.04 -16.50 -0.58
CA VAL A 28 10.28 -15.81 -1.84
C VAL A 28 10.67 -14.35 -1.56
N ALA A 29 9.93 -13.62 -0.72
CA ALA A 29 10.20 -12.21 -0.42
C ALA A 29 11.54 -11.95 0.28
N LEU A 30 12.09 -12.92 1.01
CA LEU A 30 13.39 -12.84 1.70
C LEU A 30 14.61 -12.95 0.78
N ASP A 31 14.44 -13.16 -0.53
CA ASP A 31 15.57 -13.17 -1.47
C ASP A 31 16.33 -11.84 -1.38
N PRO A 32 17.64 -11.84 -1.05
CA PRO A 32 18.42 -10.62 -0.85
C PRO A 32 18.44 -9.73 -2.10
N ARG A 33 18.32 -10.30 -3.30
CA ARG A 33 18.27 -9.53 -4.55
C ARG A 33 16.99 -8.69 -4.61
N LYS A 34 15.85 -9.25 -4.20
CA LYS A 34 14.58 -8.50 -4.15
C LYS A 34 14.57 -7.48 -3.04
N LEU A 35 15.18 -7.76 -1.89
CA LEU A 35 15.34 -6.78 -0.81
C LEU A 35 16.16 -5.57 -1.26
N LEU A 36 17.27 -5.80 -1.96
CA LEU A 36 18.10 -4.72 -2.52
C LEU A 36 17.36 -3.91 -3.59
N VAL A 37 16.64 -4.57 -4.50
CA VAL A 37 15.81 -3.91 -5.52
C VAL A 37 14.69 -3.10 -4.88
N ALA A 38 14.01 -3.64 -3.86
CA ALA A 38 12.98 -2.93 -3.13
C ALA A 38 13.54 -1.71 -2.38
N ALA A 39 14.67 -1.86 -1.67
CA ALA A 39 15.34 -0.77 -0.98
C ALA A 39 15.76 0.35 -1.95
N ALA A 40 16.33 -0.02 -3.10
CA ALA A 40 16.67 0.95 -4.15
C ALA A 40 15.43 1.65 -4.71
N GLY A 41 14.35 0.92 -4.97
CA GLY A 41 13.08 1.50 -5.43
C GLY A 41 12.48 2.49 -4.42
N ILE A 42 12.51 2.16 -3.13
CA ILE A 42 12.04 3.04 -2.05
C ILE A 42 12.89 4.33 -1.99
N LEU A 43 14.21 4.22 -2.09
CA LEU A 43 15.12 5.36 -2.12
C LEU A 43 14.86 6.28 -3.31
N VAL A 44 14.81 5.73 -4.54
CA VAL A 44 14.58 6.51 -5.76
C VAL A 44 13.20 7.17 -5.73
N MET A 45 12.17 6.43 -5.31
CA MET A 45 10.81 6.97 -5.18
C MET A 45 10.76 8.15 -4.21
N SER A 46 11.25 7.95 -2.98
CA SER A 46 11.21 8.98 -1.94
C SER A 46 12.03 10.21 -2.30
N LEU A 47 13.18 10.04 -2.96
CA LEU A 47 13.98 11.16 -3.44
C LEU A 47 13.21 12.00 -4.46
N GLY A 48 12.55 11.39 -5.45
CA GLY A 48 11.80 12.16 -6.45
C GLY A 48 10.60 12.89 -5.86
N TRP A 49 9.86 12.28 -4.92
CA TRP A 49 8.79 13.00 -4.24
C TRP A 49 9.30 14.13 -3.34
N TYR A 50 10.42 13.92 -2.66
CA TYR A 50 11.06 14.98 -1.87
C TYR A 50 11.43 16.18 -2.75
N LEU A 51 12.09 15.93 -3.90
CA LEU A 51 12.47 16.97 -4.86
C LEU A 51 11.25 17.69 -5.44
N LEU A 52 10.21 16.96 -5.85
CA LEU A 52 8.96 17.54 -6.32
C LEU A 52 8.28 18.38 -5.23
N SER A 53 8.29 17.90 -3.98
CA SER A 53 7.70 18.63 -2.85
C SER A 53 8.46 19.92 -2.57
N CYS A 54 9.80 19.89 -2.61
CA CYS A 54 10.61 21.10 -2.49
C CYS A 54 10.38 22.09 -3.64
N ALA A 55 10.14 21.61 -4.87
CA ALA A 55 9.93 22.46 -6.03
C ALA A 55 8.55 23.12 -6.06
N PHE A 56 7.49 22.42 -5.61
CA PHE A 56 6.10 22.89 -5.72
C PHE A 56 5.53 23.48 -4.42
N TYR A 57 6.12 23.20 -3.26
CA TYR A 57 5.62 23.71 -1.99
C TYR A 57 5.71 25.25 -1.92
N TYR A 58 4.60 25.89 -1.61
CA TYR A 58 4.49 27.35 -1.49
C TYR A 58 4.08 27.76 -0.07
N LYS A 59 4.36 29.04 0.25
CA LYS A 59 4.11 29.61 1.58
C LYS A 59 2.60 29.71 1.86
N LYS A 60 2.25 29.61 3.14
CA LYS A 60 0.88 29.80 3.62
C LYS A 60 0.39 31.21 3.28
N PRO A 61 -0.82 31.38 2.71
CA PRO A 61 -1.45 32.68 2.55
C PRO A 61 -1.70 33.36 3.91
N LEU A 62 -1.37 34.64 4.02
CA LEU A 62 -1.60 35.45 5.22
C LEU A 62 -2.73 36.45 4.96
N GLU A 63 -3.58 36.72 5.95
CA GLU A 63 -4.66 37.71 5.83
C GLU A 63 -4.12 39.12 5.49
N SER A 64 -2.86 39.39 5.82
CA SER A 64 -2.16 40.64 5.52
C SER A 64 -1.62 40.74 4.09
N ASP A 65 -1.72 39.69 3.27
CA ASP A 65 -1.18 39.70 1.90
C ASP A 65 -1.93 40.71 1.02
N GLU A 66 -1.22 41.34 0.08
CA GLU A 66 -1.79 42.36 -0.82
C GLU A 66 -2.99 41.83 -1.62
N ASN A 67 -3.00 40.53 -1.93
CA ASN A 67 -4.07 39.83 -2.64
C ASN A 67 -5.41 39.82 -1.87
N TYR A 68 -5.39 40.13 -0.57
CA TYR A 68 -6.57 40.25 0.28
C TYR A 68 -6.81 41.71 0.71
N SER A 69 -6.12 42.68 0.12
CA SER A 69 -6.34 44.09 0.42
C SER A 69 -7.60 44.63 -0.26
N ASN A 70 -8.21 45.67 0.34
CA ASN A 70 -9.33 46.40 -0.29
C ASN A 70 -8.99 46.89 -1.69
N LYS A 71 -7.75 47.37 -1.86
CA LYS A 71 -7.24 47.89 -3.14
C LYS A 71 -7.20 46.81 -4.22
N TYR A 72 -6.84 45.58 -3.86
CA TYR A 72 -6.85 44.45 -4.79
C TYR A 72 -8.28 44.10 -5.21
N LEU A 73 -9.19 43.97 -4.24
CA LEU A 73 -10.61 43.67 -4.49
C LEU A 73 -11.29 44.72 -5.37
N GLU A 74 -11.02 46.00 -5.15
CA GLU A 74 -11.54 47.09 -5.99
C GLU A 74 -11.03 47.04 -7.44
N ARG A 75 -9.84 46.47 -7.66
CA ARG A 75 -9.30 46.26 -9.00
C ARG A 75 -9.91 45.03 -9.69
N THR A 76 -10.30 44.02 -8.91
CA THR A 76 -10.74 42.72 -9.45
C THR A 76 -12.26 42.53 -9.48
N LEU A 77 -13.02 43.21 -8.63
CA LEU A 77 -14.47 43.13 -8.60
C LEU A 77 -15.06 44.09 -9.64
N ASP A 78 -15.63 43.53 -10.71
CA ASP A 78 -16.49 44.28 -11.62
C ASP A 78 -17.74 44.77 -10.89
N LYS A 79 -18.36 45.87 -11.36
CA LYS A 79 -19.63 46.36 -10.80
C LYS A 79 -20.69 45.25 -10.78
N LYS A 80 -21.60 45.30 -9.81
CA LYS A 80 -22.72 44.37 -9.74
C LYS A 80 -23.57 44.46 -11.03
N ALA A 81 -24.38 43.42 -11.28
CA ALA A 81 -25.27 43.37 -12.45
C ALA A 81 -26.27 44.54 -12.52
N ASP A 82 -26.57 45.18 -11.38
CA ASP A 82 -27.40 46.38 -11.26
C ASP A 82 -26.61 47.70 -11.45
N GLY A 83 -25.31 47.64 -11.72
CA GLY A 83 -24.42 48.78 -11.89
C GLY A 83 -23.94 49.43 -10.59
N SER A 84 -24.37 48.94 -9.42
CA SER A 84 -23.94 49.45 -8.11
C SER A 84 -22.54 48.94 -7.73
N GLY A 85 -21.86 49.73 -6.88
CA GLY A 85 -20.59 49.33 -6.27
C GLY A 85 -20.84 48.36 -5.10
N TYR A 86 -19.84 47.54 -4.78
CA TYR A 86 -19.88 46.69 -3.58
C TYR A 86 -19.74 47.56 -2.33
N THR A 87 -20.52 47.26 -1.31
CA THR A 87 -20.37 47.88 0.01
C THR A 87 -19.08 47.38 0.68
N ASP A 88 -18.60 48.09 1.69
CA ASP A 88 -17.38 47.69 2.41
C ASP A 88 -17.56 46.35 3.14
N GLU A 89 -18.78 46.05 3.62
CA GLU A 89 -19.13 44.76 4.20
C GLU A 89 -19.08 43.62 3.17
N GLU A 90 -19.59 43.85 1.96
CA GLU A 90 -19.55 42.85 0.88
C GLU A 90 -18.12 42.60 0.39
N LYS A 91 -17.30 43.65 0.30
CA LYS A 91 -15.86 43.52 0.00
C LYS A 91 -15.15 42.72 1.09
N ALA A 92 -15.48 42.96 2.37
CA ALA A 92 -14.91 42.21 3.49
C ALA A 92 -15.34 40.73 3.46
N ALA A 93 -16.60 40.44 3.13
CA ALA A 93 -17.09 39.07 2.97
C ALA A 93 -16.41 38.36 1.79
N ALA A 94 -16.30 39.02 0.63
CA ALA A 94 -15.61 38.47 -0.54
C ALA A 94 -14.13 38.18 -0.26
N ARG A 95 -13.45 39.10 0.46
CA ARG A 95 -12.07 38.89 0.93
C ARG A 95 -11.93 37.64 1.78
N LYS A 96 -12.80 37.50 2.78
CA LYS A 96 -12.79 36.36 3.69
C LYS A 96 -12.99 35.06 2.93
N GLN A 97 -13.93 35.01 1.99
CA GLN A 97 -14.16 33.84 1.14
C GLN A 97 -12.95 33.49 0.26
N MET A 98 -12.30 34.50 -0.35
CA MET A 98 -11.07 34.29 -1.13
C MET A 98 -9.94 33.74 -0.25
N TYR A 99 -9.73 34.33 0.93
CA TYR A 99 -8.72 33.88 1.88
C TYR A 99 -8.99 32.43 2.33
N GLU A 100 -10.22 32.10 2.73
CA GLU A 100 -10.61 30.76 3.15
C GLU A 100 -10.42 29.73 2.05
N ARG A 101 -10.75 30.07 0.80
CA ARG A 101 -10.50 29.21 -0.38
C ARG A 101 -9.01 28.96 -0.57
N ASP A 102 -8.20 30.01 -0.63
CA ASP A 102 -6.77 29.90 -0.90
C ASP A 102 -6.05 29.14 0.24
N VAL A 103 -6.49 29.34 1.48
CA VAL A 103 -6.03 28.54 2.64
C VAL A 103 -6.45 27.08 2.50
N ALA A 104 -7.66 26.77 2.04
CA ALA A 104 -8.10 25.40 1.80
C ALA A 104 -7.27 24.71 0.70
N GLU A 105 -6.98 25.43 -0.39
CA GLU A 105 -6.09 24.93 -1.45
C GLU A 105 -4.66 24.69 -0.94
N TRP A 106 -4.14 25.63 -0.15
CA TRP A 106 -2.84 25.49 0.49
C TRP A 106 -2.81 24.30 1.46
N LYS A 107 -3.86 24.03 2.23
CA LYS A 107 -3.93 22.88 3.15
C LYS A 107 -3.75 21.55 2.43
N VAL A 108 -4.30 21.40 1.22
CA VAL A 108 -4.09 20.19 0.40
C VAL A 108 -2.61 20.04 0.03
N MET A 109 -1.99 21.13 -0.45
CA MET A 109 -0.56 21.12 -0.77
C MET A 109 0.31 20.89 0.48
N TYR A 110 -0.07 21.46 1.63
CA TYR A 110 0.64 21.33 2.89
C TYR A 110 0.60 19.89 3.43
N ASP A 111 -0.53 19.19 3.37
CA ASP A 111 -0.61 17.76 3.75
C ASP A 111 0.27 16.87 2.86
N LEU A 112 0.49 17.24 1.60
CA LEU A 112 1.26 16.44 0.64
C LEU A 112 2.76 16.79 0.63
N ALA A 113 3.09 18.06 0.44
CA ALA A 113 4.42 18.59 0.15
C ALA A 113 4.97 19.54 1.24
N GLY A 114 4.20 19.84 2.30
CA GLY A 114 4.68 20.61 3.45
C GLY A 114 5.85 19.93 4.16
N PRO A 115 6.52 20.59 5.13
CA PRO A 115 7.67 20.04 5.85
C PRO A 115 7.45 18.60 6.37
N ASP A 116 6.24 18.32 6.87
CA ASP A 116 5.80 17.00 7.33
C ASP A 116 4.80 16.34 6.35
N GLY A 117 4.84 16.72 5.08
CA GLY A 117 3.91 16.25 4.06
C GLY A 117 4.07 14.76 3.76
N ARG A 118 2.98 14.08 3.39
CA ARG A 118 2.94 12.63 3.12
C ARG A 118 3.90 12.18 2.02
N LEU A 119 4.18 13.04 1.04
CA LEU A 119 5.08 12.77 -0.08
C LEU A 119 6.46 13.39 0.12
N ARG A 120 6.63 14.31 1.08
CA ARG A 120 7.95 14.88 1.42
C ARG A 120 8.70 14.08 2.49
N THR A 121 7.96 13.48 3.42
CA THR A 121 8.55 12.76 4.56
C THR A 121 9.31 11.53 4.06
N LEU A 122 10.58 11.43 4.45
CA LEU A 122 11.44 10.30 4.04
C LEU A 122 10.98 9.01 4.75
N PRO A 123 11.17 7.83 4.13
CA PRO A 123 10.63 6.57 4.65
C PRO A 123 11.06 6.27 6.09
N TRP A 124 12.29 6.58 6.49
CA TRP A 124 12.77 6.35 7.85
C TRP A 124 12.23 7.33 8.91
N TYR A 125 11.53 8.39 8.50
CA TYR A 125 10.85 9.33 9.40
C TYR A 125 9.32 9.19 9.39
N GLU A 126 8.77 8.33 8.54
CA GLU A 126 7.33 8.09 8.48
C GLU A 126 6.88 7.16 9.61
N TYR A 127 5.86 7.57 10.38
CA TYR A 127 5.32 6.75 11.47
C TYR A 127 4.60 5.51 10.92
N ARG A 128 5.04 4.32 11.33
CA ARG A 128 4.49 3.00 10.93
C ARG A 128 3.96 2.17 12.09
N GLY A 129 3.62 2.84 13.19
CA GLY A 129 3.22 2.18 14.44
C GLY A 129 4.39 1.92 15.38
N ARG A 130 4.03 1.41 16.56
CA ARG A 130 4.95 1.08 17.65
C ARG A 130 5.92 -0.03 17.28
N ASN A 131 7.10 -0.01 17.89
CA ASN A 131 8.11 -1.04 17.64
C ASN A 131 7.65 -2.43 18.11
N PRO A 132 7.79 -3.51 17.30
CA PRO A 132 7.43 -4.87 17.70
C PRO A 132 8.23 -5.42 18.88
N PHE A 133 9.44 -4.92 19.12
CA PHE A 133 10.23 -5.26 20.31
C PHE A 133 9.50 -4.80 21.58
N LEU A 134 8.89 -3.61 21.55
CA LEU A 134 8.10 -3.11 22.68
C LEU A 134 6.83 -3.95 22.90
N LEU A 135 6.17 -4.39 21.82
CA LEU A 135 5.07 -5.34 21.90
C LEU A 135 5.50 -6.62 22.62
N PHE A 136 6.65 -7.19 22.25
CA PHE A 136 7.17 -8.39 22.91
C PHE A 136 7.46 -8.16 24.40
N THR A 137 8.09 -7.06 24.76
CA THR A 137 8.34 -6.75 26.18
C THR A 137 7.04 -6.56 26.96
N THR A 138 6.01 -5.97 26.36
CA THR A 138 4.67 -5.85 26.94
C THR A 138 3.96 -7.21 27.03
N LEU A 139 4.14 -8.10 26.06
CA LEU A 139 3.59 -9.46 26.11
C LEU A 139 4.18 -10.30 27.24
N VAL A 140 5.46 -10.09 27.55
CA VAL A 140 6.16 -10.85 28.60
C VAL A 140 5.90 -10.28 29.99
N GLY A 141 5.83 -8.96 30.14
CA GLY A 141 5.79 -8.29 31.46
C GLY A 141 4.59 -7.38 31.72
N GLY A 142 3.71 -7.15 30.73
CA GLY A 142 2.58 -6.23 30.82
C GLY A 142 1.30 -6.88 31.35
N THR A 143 0.32 -6.04 31.69
CA THR A 143 -1.01 -6.51 32.08
C THR A 143 -1.83 -6.96 30.86
N SER A 144 -2.96 -7.64 31.09
CA SER A 144 -3.87 -8.05 30.01
C SER A 144 -4.41 -6.87 29.19
N VAL A 145 -4.57 -5.69 29.81
CA VAL A 145 -4.98 -4.46 29.13
C VAL A 145 -3.84 -3.95 28.23
N ASP A 146 -2.61 -3.90 28.76
CA ASP A 146 -1.44 -3.46 27.99
C ASP A 146 -1.19 -4.36 26.77
N ILE A 147 -1.43 -5.66 26.92
CA ILE A 147 -1.29 -6.65 25.84
C ILE A 147 -2.32 -6.41 24.74
N HIS A 148 -3.59 -6.20 25.11
CA HIS A 148 -4.65 -5.92 24.15
C HIS A 148 -4.35 -4.63 23.36
N ASP A 149 -3.97 -3.57 24.06
CA ASP A 149 -3.70 -2.27 23.45
C ASP A 149 -2.48 -2.34 22.53
N ALA A 150 -1.40 -3.00 22.95
CA ALA A 150 -0.22 -3.19 22.13
C ALA A 150 -0.51 -4.03 20.87
N ALA A 151 -1.33 -5.09 20.99
CA ALA A 151 -1.72 -5.92 19.85
C ALA A 151 -2.61 -5.15 18.85
N SER A 152 -3.56 -4.36 19.36
CA SER A 152 -4.42 -3.50 18.55
C SER A 152 -3.62 -2.43 17.80
N GLU A 153 -2.74 -1.73 18.52
CA GLU A 153 -1.85 -0.72 17.94
C GLU A 153 -0.96 -1.33 16.85
N PHE A 154 -0.41 -2.53 17.10
CA PHE A 154 0.43 -3.23 16.14
C PHE A 154 -0.33 -3.60 14.84
N LEU A 155 -1.53 -4.17 14.95
CA LEU A 155 -2.34 -4.53 13.78
C LEU A 155 -2.71 -3.29 12.97
N SER A 156 -3.13 -2.22 13.66
CA SER A 156 -3.50 -0.95 13.03
C SER A 156 -2.31 -0.24 12.35
N GLY A 157 -1.08 -0.44 12.85
CA GLY A 157 0.15 0.10 12.27
C GLY A 157 0.69 -0.73 11.10
N THR A 158 0.71 -2.05 11.23
CA THR A 158 1.42 -2.95 10.28
C THR A 158 0.63 -3.23 9.00
N VAL A 159 -0.69 -3.40 9.10
CA VAL A 159 -1.53 -3.66 7.92
C VAL A 159 -1.39 -2.56 6.86
N PRO A 160 -1.43 -1.26 7.22
CA PRO A 160 -1.18 -0.17 6.28
C PRO A 160 0.19 -0.19 5.59
N VAL A 161 1.23 -0.77 6.22
CA VAL A 161 2.58 -0.86 5.64
C VAL A 161 2.62 -1.86 4.48
N LEU A 162 1.88 -2.96 4.58
CA LEU A 162 1.85 -3.97 3.52
C LEU A 162 1.16 -3.47 2.26
N VAL A 163 0.11 -2.69 2.44
CA VAL A 163 -0.63 -2.05 1.34
C VAL A 163 -0.05 -0.68 0.98
N GLU A 164 1.09 -0.30 1.57
CA GLU A 164 1.74 0.99 1.34
C GLU A 164 2.05 1.26 -0.15
N PRO A 165 2.55 0.29 -0.96
CA PRO A 165 2.77 0.53 -2.38
C PRO A 165 1.48 0.91 -3.11
N LEU A 166 0.38 0.22 -2.80
CA LEU A 166 -0.95 0.50 -3.33
C LEU A 166 -1.50 1.85 -2.85
N ARG A 167 -1.43 2.12 -1.55
CA ARG A 167 -1.88 3.38 -0.95
C ARG A 167 -1.14 4.57 -1.54
N LYS A 168 0.18 4.46 -1.69
CA LYS A 168 1.03 5.53 -2.22
C LYS A 168 0.78 5.77 -3.72
N PHE A 169 0.45 4.74 -4.48
CA PHE A 169 0.01 4.87 -5.87
C PHE A 169 -1.38 5.52 -5.99
N LEU A 170 -2.35 5.10 -5.16
CA LEU A 170 -3.72 5.63 -5.20
C LEU A 170 -3.86 7.03 -4.58
N LEU A 171 -2.95 7.43 -3.68
CA LEU A 171 -3.03 8.72 -2.99
C LEU A 171 -3.10 9.91 -3.96
N PRO A 172 -2.20 10.05 -4.97
CA PRO A 172 -2.34 11.09 -5.97
C PRO A 172 -3.63 11.01 -6.79
N VAL A 173 -4.08 9.80 -7.13
CA VAL A 173 -5.31 9.58 -7.92
C VAL A 173 -6.53 10.11 -7.15
N VAL A 174 -6.65 9.77 -5.87
CA VAL A 174 -7.74 10.25 -5.03
C VAL A 174 -7.64 11.76 -4.80
N LYS A 175 -6.43 12.28 -4.58
CA LYS A 175 -6.22 13.72 -4.34
C LYS A 175 -6.42 14.59 -5.58
N LEU A 176 -6.37 14.04 -6.78
CA LEU A 176 -6.77 14.76 -8.01
C LEU A 176 -8.28 15.05 -8.04
N LEU A 177 -9.09 14.28 -7.32
CA LEU A 177 -10.54 14.46 -7.20
C LEU A 177 -10.92 15.43 -6.06
N ASP A 178 -9.95 15.95 -5.30
CA ASP A 178 -10.19 16.87 -4.20
C ASP A 178 -10.67 18.24 -4.76
N PRO A 179 -11.84 18.77 -4.33
CA PRO A 179 -12.35 20.04 -4.81
C PRO A 179 -11.39 21.22 -4.58
N HIS A 180 -10.56 21.13 -3.54
CA HIS A 180 -9.58 22.16 -3.18
C HIS A 180 -8.22 21.94 -3.85
N ALA A 181 -8.06 20.93 -4.72
CA ALA A 181 -6.85 20.79 -5.51
C ALA A 181 -6.84 21.79 -6.67
N ASN A 182 -6.10 22.89 -6.50
CA ASN A 182 -5.86 23.86 -7.57
C ASN A 182 -4.94 23.33 -8.68
N THR A 183 -4.79 24.08 -9.77
CA THR A 183 -4.01 23.65 -10.95
C THR A 183 -2.57 23.27 -10.61
N THR A 184 -1.89 24.04 -9.77
CA THR A 184 -0.51 23.74 -9.33
C THR A 184 -0.44 22.44 -8.55
N THR A 185 -1.38 22.23 -7.61
CA THR A 185 -1.50 20.98 -6.85
C THR A 185 -1.79 19.79 -7.78
N ARG A 186 -2.66 19.96 -8.77
CA ARG A 186 -2.95 18.91 -9.77
C ARG A 186 -1.72 18.55 -10.61
N ILE A 187 -0.95 19.54 -11.07
CA ILE A 187 0.32 19.29 -11.80
C ILE A 187 1.30 18.53 -10.91
N TYR A 188 1.49 18.97 -9.67
CA TYR A 188 2.33 18.27 -8.69
C TYR A 188 1.89 16.80 -8.49
N LEU A 189 0.59 16.55 -8.34
CA LEU A 189 0.03 15.21 -8.18
C LEU A 189 0.24 14.34 -9.42
N LEU A 190 0.06 14.89 -10.62
CA LEU A 190 0.31 14.17 -11.88
C LEU A 190 1.79 13.81 -12.03
N LEU A 191 2.70 14.72 -11.68
CA LEU A 191 4.14 14.45 -11.69
C LEU A 191 4.54 13.41 -10.63
N ALA A 192 3.97 13.51 -9.43
CA ALA A 192 4.18 12.52 -8.37
C ALA A 192 3.66 11.14 -8.77
N LEU A 193 2.50 11.06 -9.42
CA LEU A 193 1.93 9.83 -9.96
C LEU A 193 2.82 9.26 -11.08
N ALA A 194 3.22 10.08 -12.05
CA ALA A 194 4.09 9.67 -13.14
C ALA A 194 5.43 9.15 -12.63
N TRP A 195 6.03 9.82 -11.64
CA TRP A 195 7.25 9.37 -10.97
C TRP A 195 7.05 8.03 -10.25
N SER A 196 5.94 7.88 -9.52
CA SER A 196 5.62 6.65 -8.79
C SER A 196 5.52 5.46 -9.74
N VAL A 197 4.81 5.65 -10.86
CA VAL A 197 4.65 4.64 -11.90
C VAL A 197 5.98 4.33 -12.57
N ALA A 198 6.77 5.35 -12.92
CA ALA A 198 8.07 5.16 -13.55
C ALA A 198 9.02 4.31 -12.67
N VAL A 199 9.09 4.61 -11.38
CA VAL A 199 9.94 3.86 -10.45
C VAL A 199 9.42 2.44 -10.26
N TRP A 200 8.13 2.26 -9.93
CA TRP A 200 7.61 0.93 -9.63
C TRP A 200 7.46 0.05 -10.87
N ALA A 201 7.27 0.61 -12.06
CA ALA A 201 7.30 -0.15 -13.31
C ALA A 201 8.61 -0.91 -13.48
N PHE A 202 9.74 -0.30 -13.08
CA PHE A 202 11.04 -0.94 -13.12
C PHE A 202 11.29 -1.84 -11.90
N PHE A 203 11.31 -1.27 -10.69
CA PHE A 203 11.69 -2.02 -9.49
C PHE A 203 10.64 -3.07 -9.11
N GLY A 204 9.35 -2.72 -9.17
CA GLY A 204 8.24 -3.65 -8.95
C GLY A 204 8.22 -4.75 -10.02
N GLY A 205 8.41 -4.38 -11.29
CA GLY A 205 8.53 -5.33 -12.40
C GLY A 205 9.66 -6.35 -12.21
N ILE A 206 10.82 -5.94 -11.71
CA ILE A 206 11.95 -6.85 -11.43
C ILE A 206 11.56 -7.83 -10.31
N ILE A 207 10.93 -7.33 -9.25
CA ILE A 207 10.50 -8.16 -8.12
C ILE A 207 9.45 -9.17 -8.56
N THR A 208 8.42 -8.74 -9.31
CA THR A 208 7.37 -9.63 -9.82
C THR A 208 7.93 -10.64 -10.81
N ARG A 209 8.90 -10.29 -11.65
CA ARG A 209 9.55 -11.23 -12.57
C ARG A 209 10.37 -12.30 -11.84
N ILE A 210 11.16 -11.90 -10.85
CA ILE A 210 11.91 -12.86 -10.02
C ILE A 210 10.95 -13.75 -9.24
N ALA A 211 9.89 -13.18 -8.65
CA ALA A 211 8.90 -13.93 -7.88
C ALA A 211 8.14 -14.94 -8.76
N ALA A 212 7.70 -14.53 -9.95
CA ALA A 212 7.01 -15.37 -10.91
C ALA A 212 7.84 -16.63 -11.20
N VAL A 213 9.07 -16.47 -11.70
CA VAL A 213 9.96 -17.60 -12.02
C VAL A 213 10.24 -18.49 -10.81
N GLN A 214 10.38 -17.92 -9.60
CA GLN A 214 10.58 -18.69 -8.37
C GLN A 214 9.37 -19.52 -7.98
N PHE A 215 8.14 -19.01 -8.16
CA PHE A 215 6.93 -19.75 -7.85
C PHE A 215 6.71 -20.93 -8.79
N ALA A 216 7.07 -20.78 -10.07
CA ALA A 216 7.02 -21.86 -11.05
C ALA A 216 8.05 -22.97 -10.84
N GLY A 217 8.99 -22.82 -9.90
CA GLY A 217 10.03 -23.82 -9.65
C GLY A 217 11.02 -24.00 -10.81
N LYS A 218 11.07 -23.03 -11.74
CA LYS A 218 12.02 -23.01 -12.86
C LYS A 218 13.40 -22.53 -12.39
N GLU A 219 14.40 -22.61 -13.26
CA GLU A 219 15.76 -22.15 -12.94
C GLU A 219 15.75 -20.70 -12.45
N ARG A 220 16.55 -20.42 -11.41
CA ARG A 220 16.56 -19.10 -10.76
C ARG A 220 17.06 -18.05 -11.76
N THR A 221 16.19 -17.13 -12.16
CA THR A 221 16.61 -15.96 -12.95
C THR A 221 17.64 -15.14 -12.18
N THR A 222 18.67 -14.70 -12.88
CA THR A 222 19.65 -13.75 -12.33
C THR A 222 19.06 -12.34 -12.30
N LEU A 223 19.59 -11.48 -11.42
CA LEU A 223 19.12 -10.09 -11.32
C LEU A 223 19.28 -9.32 -12.66
N PRO A 224 20.40 -9.45 -13.40
CA PRO A 224 20.54 -8.80 -14.70
C PRO A 224 19.55 -9.31 -15.75
N GLN A 225 19.24 -10.61 -15.78
CA GLN A 225 18.23 -11.16 -16.69
C GLN A 225 16.84 -10.60 -16.39
N ALA A 226 16.45 -10.58 -15.11
CA ALA A 226 15.18 -9.98 -14.69
C ALA A 226 15.11 -8.48 -15.03
N ALA A 227 16.20 -7.74 -14.81
CA ALA A 227 16.28 -6.32 -15.15
C ALA A 227 16.19 -6.08 -16.67
N ARG A 228 16.86 -6.90 -17.49
CA ARG A 228 16.77 -6.82 -18.97
C ARG A 228 15.37 -7.11 -19.46
N PHE A 229 14.71 -8.15 -18.93
CA PHE A 229 13.33 -8.49 -19.27
C PHE A 229 12.35 -7.34 -19.02
N VAL A 230 12.52 -6.65 -17.88
CA VAL A 230 11.68 -5.50 -17.51
C VAL A 230 12.06 -4.26 -18.30
N ALA A 231 13.34 -4.03 -18.55
CA ALA A 231 13.83 -2.90 -19.34
C ALA A 231 13.32 -2.96 -20.79
N SER A 232 13.34 -4.14 -21.42
CA SER A 232 12.82 -4.32 -22.79
C SER A 232 11.31 -4.10 -22.89
N ARG A 233 10.57 -4.28 -21.79
CA ARG A 233 9.11 -4.11 -21.70
C ARG A 233 8.70 -2.92 -20.83
N TYR A 234 9.61 -2.00 -20.53
CA TYR A 234 9.38 -0.97 -19.51
C TYR A 234 8.17 -0.08 -19.84
N SER A 235 7.95 0.21 -21.12
CA SER A 235 6.78 0.97 -21.57
C SER A 235 5.46 0.25 -21.27
N SER A 236 5.42 -1.09 -21.36
CA SER A 236 4.25 -1.86 -20.98
C SER A 236 3.99 -1.77 -19.47
N TYR A 237 5.03 -1.96 -18.64
CA TYR A 237 4.91 -1.81 -17.18
C TYR A 237 4.47 -0.39 -16.77
N ALA A 238 5.04 0.64 -17.39
CA ALA A 238 4.72 2.03 -17.05
C ALA A 238 3.32 2.44 -17.54
N LEU A 239 2.91 2.03 -18.73
CA LEU A 239 1.64 2.49 -19.31
C LEU A 239 0.42 1.70 -18.83
N SER A 240 0.55 0.40 -18.49
CA SER A 240 -0.58 -0.42 -18.04
C SER A 240 -1.47 0.23 -16.96
N PRO A 241 -0.94 0.71 -15.82
CA PRO A 241 -1.76 1.35 -14.79
C PRO A 241 -2.25 2.76 -15.17
N LEU A 242 -1.66 3.38 -16.19
CA LEU A 242 -2.05 4.71 -16.68
C LEU A 242 -3.18 4.67 -17.71
N ILE A 243 -3.37 3.56 -18.43
CA ILE A 243 -4.46 3.40 -19.41
C ILE A 243 -5.84 3.68 -18.78
N PRO A 244 -6.26 3.02 -17.67
CA PRO A 244 -7.58 3.29 -17.09
C PRO A 244 -7.72 4.75 -16.64
N LEU A 245 -6.65 5.37 -16.14
CA LEU A 245 -6.64 6.79 -15.78
C LEU A 245 -6.76 7.71 -17.01
N GLY A 246 -6.16 7.34 -18.14
CA GLY A 246 -6.33 8.03 -19.41
C GLY A 246 -7.76 7.94 -19.93
N VAL A 247 -8.40 6.77 -19.81
CA VAL A 247 -9.84 6.61 -20.14
C VAL A 247 -10.71 7.47 -19.22
N VAL A 248 -10.44 7.49 -17.91
CA VAL A 248 -11.12 8.39 -16.97
C VAL A 248 -10.94 9.85 -17.39
N ALA A 249 -9.73 10.29 -17.76
CA ALA A 249 -9.48 11.65 -18.21
C ALA A 249 -10.28 12.01 -19.47
N VAL A 250 -10.43 11.08 -20.43
CA VAL A 250 -11.26 11.27 -21.63
C VAL A 250 -12.74 11.39 -21.25
N ILE A 251 -13.26 10.52 -20.38
CA ILE A 251 -14.65 10.58 -19.92
C ILE A 251 -14.91 11.91 -19.21
N VAL A 252 -14.01 12.33 -18.31
CA VAL A 252 -14.10 13.63 -17.61
C VAL A 252 -14.07 14.78 -18.61
N ALA A 253 -13.22 14.75 -19.64
CA ALA A 253 -13.19 15.78 -20.66
C ALA A 253 -14.50 15.87 -21.45
N VAL A 254 -15.08 14.72 -21.85
CA VAL A 254 -16.39 14.67 -22.51
C VAL A 254 -17.49 15.21 -21.59
N MET A 255 -17.49 14.81 -20.32
CA MET A 255 -18.45 15.30 -19.32
C MET A 255 -18.26 16.80 -19.03
N ALA A 256 -17.04 17.33 -19.10
CA ALA A 256 -16.77 18.75 -18.97
C ALA A 256 -17.30 19.55 -20.17
N VAL A 257 -17.11 19.05 -21.40
CA VAL A 257 -17.72 19.64 -22.61
C VAL A 257 -19.25 19.60 -22.51
N TYR A 258 -19.80 18.49 -22.02
CA TYR A 258 -21.23 18.37 -21.76
C TYR A 258 -21.73 19.42 -20.73
N GLY A 259 -21.01 19.59 -19.62
CA GLY A 259 -21.34 20.59 -18.61
C GLY A 259 -21.20 22.03 -19.14
N PHE A 260 -20.25 22.27 -20.04
CA PHE A 260 -20.10 23.57 -20.72
C PHE A 260 -21.30 23.92 -21.58
N LEU A 261 -21.86 22.95 -22.33
CA LEU A 261 -23.13 23.15 -23.05
C LEU A 261 -24.31 23.42 -22.10
N GLY A 262 -24.21 22.90 -20.87
CA GLY A 262 -25.15 23.14 -19.77
C GLY A 262 -25.20 24.59 -19.27
N LEU A 263 -24.29 25.47 -19.70
CA LEU A 263 -24.30 26.88 -19.31
C LEU A 263 -25.38 27.71 -20.02
N ILE A 264 -26.03 27.16 -21.06
CA ILE A 264 -27.11 27.85 -21.78
C ILE A 264 -28.38 27.82 -20.90
N PRO A 265 -28.95 28.98 -20.51
CA PRO A 265 -30.16 29.03 -19.69
C PRO A 265 -31.32 28.24 -20.32
N VAL A 266 -32.13 27.56 -19.50
CA VAL A 266 -33.27 26.71 -19.90
C VAL A 266 -32.86 25.41 -20.63
N VAL A 267 -32.02 25.47 -21.66
CA VAL A 267 -31.55 24.26 -22.38
C VAL A 267 -30.66 23.42 -21.48
N GLY A 268 -29.76 24.07 -20.74
CA GLY A 268 -28.90 23.43 -19.75
C GLY A 268 -29.69 22.72 -18.66
N ASP A 269 -30.62 23.44 -18.02
CA ASP A 269 -31.35 22.92 -16.86
C ASP A 269 -32.34 21.81 -17.22
N PHE A 270 -33.13 21.98 -18.30
CA PHE A 270 -34.18 21.02 -18.66
C PHE A 270 -33.68 19.88 -19.55
N VAL A 271 -32.89 20.18 -20.57
CA VAL A 271 -32.51 19.18 -21.59
C VAL A 271 -31.24 18.44 -21.16
N LEU A 272 -30.20 19.16 -20.76
CA LEU A 272 -28.93 18.53 -20.38
C LEU A 272 -29.02 17.97 -18.96
N TYR A 273 -29.16 18.82 -17.94
CA TYR A 273 -29.23 18.40 -16.54
C TYR A 273 -30.58 17.81 -16.11
N GLY A 274 -31.62 17.84 -16.95
CA GLY A 274 -32.87 17.13 -16.72
C GLY A 274 -32.88 15.79 -17.46
N ILE A 275 -33.17 15.85 -18.76
CA ILE A 275 -33.32 14.66 -19.62
C ILE A 275 -32.01 13.88 -19.77
N GLY A 276 -30.87 14.57 -19.86
CA GLY A 276 -29.56 13.96 -20.07
C GLY A 276 -28.86 13.44 -18.81
N MET A 277 -29.47 13.54 -17.62
CA MET A 277 -28.91 12.99 -16.37
C MET A 277 -28.52 11.52 -16.43
N PRO A 278 -29.27 10.61 -17.07
CA PRO A 278 -28.83 9.23 -17.23
C PRO A 278 -27.45 9.11 -17.88
N LEU A 279 -27.10 9.98 -18.84
CA LEU A 279 -25.77 9.99 -19.46
C LEU A 279 -24.68 10.42 -18.47
N VAL A 280 -24.96 11.42 -17.63
CA VAL A 280 -24.05 11.88 -16.58
C VAL A 280 -23.81 10.78 -15.55
N VAL A 281 -24.87 10.10 -15.12
CA VAL A 281 -24.80 8.96 -14.20
C VAL A 281 -24.02 7.81 -14.81
N LEU A 282 -24.24 7.48 -16.09
CA LEU A 282 -23.48 6.45 -16.80
C LEU A 282 -21.98 6.80 -16.89
N GLY A 283 -21.64 8.06 -17.16
CA GLY A 283 -20.26 8.54 -17.13
C GLY A 283 -19.62 8.41 -15.74
N GLY A 284 -20.36 8.78 -14.69
CA GLY A 284 -19.94 8.61 -13.30
C GLY A 284 -19.74 7.15 -12.91
N ILE A 285 -20.65 6.25 -13.30
CA ILE A 285 -20.53 4.80 -13.09
C ILE A 285 -19.30 4.25 -13.82
N ALA A 286 -19.06 4.66 -15.07
CA ALA A 286 -17.89 4.23 -15.83
C ALA A 286 -16.58 4.65 -15.14
N ILE A 287 -16.49 5.91 -14.66
CA ILE A 287 -15.35 6.38 -13.87
C ILE A 287 -15.20 5.56 -12.59
N ALA A 288 -16.29 5.31 -11.85
CA ALA A 288 -16.26 4.55 -10.61
C ALA A 288 -15.74 3.11 -10.83
N VAL A 289 -16.24 2.41 -11.86
CA VAL A 289 -15.78 1.06 -12.21
C VAL A 289 -14.29 1.06 -12.57
N LEU A 290 -13.83 2.05 -13.36
CA LEU A 290 -12.42 2.17 -13.72
C LEU A 290 -11.53 2.43 -12.50
N LEU A 291 -11.93 3.30 -11.58
CA LEU A 291 -11.17 3.62 -10.37
C LEU A 291 -11.17 2.46 -9.36
N VAL A 292 -12.29 1.74 -9.20
CA VAL A 292 -12.36 0.56 -8.33
C VAL A 292 -11.49 -0.57 -8.89
N GLY A 293 -11.54 -0.81 -10.20
CA GLY A 293 -10.69 -1.82 -10.85
C GLY A 293 -9.19 -1.55 -10.70
N LEU A 294 -8.80 -0.29 -10.49
CA LEU A 294 -7.41 0.12 -10.26
C LEU A 294 -6.83 -0.44 -8.95
N VAL A 295 -7.65 -0.91 -8.01
CA VAL A 295 -7.18 -1.71 -6.86
C VAL A 295 -6.40 -2.95 -7.33
N GLY A 296 -6.73 -3.48 -8.51
CA GLY A 296 -6.04 -4.58 -9.17
C GLY A 296 -4.75 -4.21 -9.91
N TYR A 297 -4.26 -2.96 -9.85
CA TYR A 297 -3.05 -2.56 -10.58
C TYR A 297 -1.82 -3.48 -10.33
N PRO A 298 -1.58 -4.05 -9.12
CA PRO A 298 -0.43 -4.91 -8.91
C PRO A 298 -0.48 -6.15 -9.80
N LEU A 299 -1.69 -6.65 -10.12
CA LEU A 299 -1.88 -7.79 -11.01
C LEU A 299 -1.44 -7.47 -12.44
N MET A 300 -1.46 -6.20 -12.88
CA MET A 300 -0.98 -5.84 -14.22
C MET A 300 0.51 -6.15 -14.36
N TYR A 301 1.30 -5.84 -13.34
CA TYR A 301 2.75 -6.08 -13.36
C TYR A 301 3.05 -7.57 -13.33
N THR A 302 2.26 -8.32 -12.57
CA THR A 302 2.42 -9.76 -12.46
C THR A 302 1.99 -10.47 -13.75
N THR A 303 0.96 -9.97 -14.46
CA THR A 303 0.61 -10.46 -15.80
C THR A 303 1.78 -10.26 -16.77
N LEU A 304 2.34 -9.05 -16.85
CA LEU A 304 3.50 -8.77 -17.70
C LEU A 304 4.71 -9.63 -17.34
N SER A 305 4.90 -9.91 -16.05
CA SER A 305 5.99 -10.75 -15.54
C SER A 305 5.80 -12.24 -15.77
N ALA A 306 4.55 -12.73 -15.75
CA ALA A 306 4.23 -14.15 -15.88
C ALA A 306 4.01 -14.56 -17.34
N GLU A 307 3.36 -13.70 -18.14
CA GLU A 307 2.92 -14.01 -19.50
C GLU A 307 3.80 -13.36 -20.58
N GLY A 308 4.56 -12.32 -20.24
CA GLY A 308 5.34 -11.57 -21.22
C GLY A 308 4.49 -10.81 -22.25
N SER A 309 3.21 -10.59 -21.96
CA SER A 309 2.21 -10.01 -22.87
C SER A 309 2.25 -8.47 -22.93
N ASP A 310 1.34 -7.90 -23.73
CA ASP A 310 1.23 -6.46 -23.94
C ASP A 310 0.41 -5.74 -22.85
N LYS A 311 0.56 -4.41 -22.78
CA LYS A 311 -0.10 -3.55 -21.78
C LYS A 311 -1.64 -3.66 -21.73
N PHE A 312 -2.28 -3.89 -22.87
CA PHE A 312 -3.74 -4.06 -22.94
C PHE A 312 -4.21 -5.42 -22.45
N ASP A 313 -3.44 -6.48 -22.71
CA ASP A 313 -3.71 -7.81 -22.17
C ASP A 313 -3.50 -7.84 -20.64
N ALA A 314 -2.44 -7.18 -20.16
CA ALA A 314 -2.21 -7.01 -18.73
C ALA A 314 -3.37 -6.29 -18.02
N LEU A 315 -3.90 -5.23 -18.64
CA LEU A 315 -5.06 -4.49 -18.15
C LEU A 315 -6.32 -5.37 -18.17
N SER A 316 -6.63 -6.00 -19.31
CA SER A 316 -7.87 -6.78 -19.46
C SER A 316 -7.92 -7.97 -18.49
N ARG A 317 -6.83 -8.73 -18.35
CA ARG A 317 -6.76 -9.87 -17.40
C ARG A 317 -6.87 -9.44 -15.95
N SER A 318 -6.14 -8.39 -15.55
CA SER A 318 -6.20 -7.90 -14.17
C SER A 318 -7.60 -7.41 -13.78
N TYR A 319 -8.27 -6.65 -14.65
CA TYR A 319 -9.65 -6.22 -14.45
C TYR A 319 -10.61 -7.41 -14.45
N ASN A 320 -10.45 -8.34 -15.39
CA ASN A 320 -11.29 -9.53 -15.46
C ASN A 320 -11.21 -10.34 -14.16
N TYR A 321 -10.02 -10.57 -13.62
CA TYR A 321 -9.87 -11.31 -12.36
C TYR A 321 -10.54 -10.61 -11.18
N VAL A 322 -10.41 -9.28 -11.08
CA VAL A 322 -11.04 -8.50 -10.01
C VAL A 322 -12.56 -8.56 -10.10
N PHE A 323 -13.14 -8.45 -11.30
CA PHE A 323 -14.60 -8.36 -11.47
C PHE A 323 -15.30 -9.71 -11.65
N GLN A 324 -14.65 -10.71 -12.23
CA GLN A 324 -15.23 -12.03 -12.48
C GLN A 324 -15.26 -12.90 -11.22
N ALA A 325 -14.23 -12.81 -10.37
CA ALA A 325 -14.14 -13.58 -9.14
C ALA A 325 -13.78 -12.70 -7.92
N PRO A 326 -14.56 -11.63 -7.63
CA PRO A 326 -14.23 -10.62 -6.63
C PRO A 326 -14.03 -11.22 -5.24
N TRP A 327 -14.86 -12.19 -4.85
CA TRP A 327 -14.74 -12.82 -3.54
C TRP A 327 -13.46 -13.65 -3.38
N SER A 328 -12.98 -14.24 -4.48
CA SER A 328 -11.71 -15.00 -4.46
C SER A 328 -10.52 -14.06 -4.40
N PHE A 329 -10.56 -12.99 -5.20
CA PHE A 329 -9.57 -11.93 -5.13
C PHE A 329 -9.48 -11.31 -3.72
N CYS A 330 -10.64 -10.98 -3.12
CA CYS A 330 -10.70 -10.46 -1.75
C CYS A 330 -10.16 -11.48 -0.74
N TRP A 331 -10.57 -12.75 -0.81
CA TRP A 331 -10.10 -13.80 0.09
C TRP A 331 -8.57 -13.95 0.02
N TYR A 332 -8.00 -14.10 -1.18
CA TYR A 332 -6.55 -14.24 -1.34
C TYR A 332 -5.80 -12.98 -0.89
N SER A 333 -6.34 -11.79 -1.15
CA SER A 333 -5.75 -10.54 -0.69
C SER A 333 -5.78 -10.41 0.83
N ILE A 334 -6.89 -10.78 1.49
CA ILE A 334 -7.02 -10.77 2.95
C ILE A 334 -6.02 -11.74 3.58
N VAL A 335 -5.95 -12.98 3.09
CA VAL A 335 -4.98 -13.97 3.57
C VAL A 335 -3.55 -13.47 3.38
N ALA A 336 -3.23 -12.88 2.22
CA ALA A 336 -1.92 -12.30 1.95
C ALA A 336 -1.58 -11.13 2.89
N ILE A 337 -2.54 -10.26 3.21
CA ILE A 337 -2.34 -9.14 4.13
C ILE A 337 -2.16 -9.63 5.56
N LEU A 338 -3.01 -10.54 6.04
CA LEU A 338 -2.93 -11.07 7.41
C LEU A 338 -1.63 -11.84 7.63
N TYR A 339 -1.28 -12.73 6.70
CA TYR A 339 0.00 -13.44 6.77
C TYR A 339 1.18 -12.46 6.67
N GLY A 340 1.08 -11.48 5.76
CA GLY A 340 2.05 -10.40 5.59
C GLY A 340 2.30 -9.63 6.88
N ALA A 341 1.26 -9.40 7.67
CA ALA A 341 1.35 -8.65 8.92
C ALA A 341 2.14 -9.43 9.97
N VAL A 342 1.90 -10.75 10.06
CA VAL A 342 2.65 -11.66 10.94
C VAL A 342 4.12 -11.73 10.53
N VAL A 343 4.43 -11.89 9.24
CA VAL A 343 5.85 -11.98 8.80
C VAL A 343 6.56 -10.63 8.87
N THR A 344 5.86 -9.52 8.65
CA THR A 344 6.43 -8.18 8.85
C THR A 344 6.68 -7.90 10.32
N LEU A 345 5.78 -8.32 11.23
CA LEU A 345 6.04 -8.32 12.69
C LEU A 345 7.38 -8.98 12.95
N PHE A 346 7.55 -10.22 12.45
CA PHE A 346 8.76 -11.00 12.67
C PHE A 346 10.01 -10.31 12.13
N VAL A 347 10.00 -9.81 10.89
CA VAL A 347 11.17 -9.15 10.28
C VAL A 347 11.54 -7.85 11.01
N VAL A 348 10.55 -7.01 11.33
CA VAL A 348 10.79 -5.75 12.06
C VAL A 348 11.23 -6.04 13.50
N PHE A 349 10.66 -7.06 14.16
CA PHE A 349 11.11 -7.53 15.47
C PHE A 349 12.57 -7.97 15.43
N MET A 350 12.95 -8.85 14.51
CA MET A 350 14.32 -9.36 14.39
C MET A 350 15.30 -8.23 14.07
N GLY A 351 14.93 -7.28 13.19
CA GLY A 351 15.74 -6.10 12.91
C GLY A 351 15.93 -5.22 14.14
N SER A 352 14.84 -4.96 14.88
CA SER A 352 14.88 -4.15 16.10
C SER A 352 15.68 -4.82 17.21
N LEU A 353 15.50 -6.13 17.41
CA LEU A 353 16.26 -6.93 18.36
C LEU A 353 17.75 -6.93 18.03
N ALA A 354 18.13 -7.07 16.75
CA ALA A 354 19.53 -7.04 16.33
C ALA A 354 20.20 -5.69 16.67
N VAL A 355 19.54 -4.57 16.40
CA VAL A 355 20.08 -3.25 16.72
C VAL A 355 20.08 -2.99 18.23
N TYR A 356 19.02 -3.36 18.94
CA TYR A 356 18.91 -3.20 20.39
C TYR A 356 19.98 -4.02 21.12
N THR A 357 20.14 -5.29 20.78
CA THR A 357 21.17 -6.16 21.38
C THR A 357 22.58 -5.68 21.02
N GLY A 358 22.79 -5.15 19.82
CA GLY A 358 24.05 -4.48 19.44
C GLY A 358 24.35 -3.25 20.31
N LYS A 359 23.37 -2.36 20.52
CA LYS A 359 23.47 -1.23 21.45
C LYS A 359 23.81 -1.70 22.87
N TRP A 360 23.03 -2.66 23.37
CA TRP A 360 23.20 -3.22 24.71
C TRP A 360 24.58 -3.84 24.92
N ALA A 361 25.09 -4.60 23.93
CA ALA A 361 26.40 -5.23 24.01
C ALA A 361 27.53 -4.19 24.12
N ILE A 362 27.46 -3.10 23.34
CA ILE A 362 28.44 -2.01 23.39
C ILE A 362 28.32 -1.22 24.70
N SER A 363 27.11 -1.08 25.26
CA SER A 363 26.92 -0.37 26.53
C SER A 363 27.48 -1.11 27.75
N GLN A 364 27.81 -2.41 27.64
CA GLN A 364 28.48 -3.17 28.70
C GLN A 364 29.98 -2.85 28.83
N ALA A 365 30.54 -1.98 27.97
CA ALA A 365 31.95 -1.60 28.05
C ALA A 365 32.29 -1.05 29.45
N PRO A 366 33.33 -1.58 30.14
CA PRO A 366 33.73 -1.09 31.45
C PRO A 366 34.02 0.41 31.42
N LEU A 367 33.72 1.11 32.53
CA LEU A 367 33.91 2.56 32.70
C LEU A 367 33.04 3.47 31.81
N SER A 368 32.25 2.94 30.87
CA SER A 368 31.41 3.75 29.96
C SER A 368 30.44 4.67 30.69
N GLU A 369 29.83 4.20 31.77
CA GLU A 369 28.95 4.97 32.64
C GLU A 369 29.71 6.05 33.43
N SER A 370 30.86 5.70 34.01
CA SER A 370 31.67 6.64 34.80
C SER A 370 32.27 7.78 33.99
N VAL A 371 32.53 7.55 32.69
CA VAL A 371 33.06 8.56 31.77
C VAL A 371 31.93 9.30 31.04
N GLY A 372 30.65 8.96 31.31
CA GLY A 372 29.50 9.57 30.65
C GLY A 372 29.42 9.27 29.15
N ARG A 373 30.04 8.18 28.68
CA ARG A 373 30.12 7.79 27.25
C ARG A 373 29.25 6.58 26.94
N LYS A 374 28.07 6.48 27.57
CA LYS A 374 27.08 5.48 27.14
C LYS A 374 26.70 5.74 25.68
N PRO A 375 26.51 4.70 24.85
CA PRO A 375 26.33 4.86 23.41
C PRO A 375 25.01 5.53 23.00
N ASP A 376 24.17 5.96 23.95
CA ASP A 376 22.85 6.57 23.70
C ASP A 376 22.93 7.79 22.76
N TYR A 377 23.98 8.61 22.90
CA TYR A 377 24.17 9.79 22.04
C TYR A 377 24.44 9.42 20.57
N LEU A 378 24.81 8.18 20.25
CA LEU A 378 25.01 7.73 18.87
C LEU A 378 23.67 7.57 18.12
N PHE A 379 22.56 7.49 18.86
CA PHE A 379 21.23 7.22 18.32
C PHE A 379 20.35 8.47 18.20
N ILE A 380 20.90 9.67 18.40
CA ILE A 380 20.14 10.93 18.29
C ILE A 380 19.50 11.16 16.91
N TYR A 381 20.12 10.59 15.86
CA TYR A 381 19.63 10.63 14.49
C TYR A 381 19.10 9.26 14.03
N ALA A 382 18.71 8.38 14.96
CA ALA A 382 18.12 7.09 14.61
C ALA A 382 16.79 7.26 13.85
N PRO A 383 16.43 6.31 12.96
CA PRO A 383 15.12 6.29 12.30
C PRO A 383 13.95 6.37 13.28
N GLU A 384 12.93 7.15 12.94
CA GLU A 384 11.70 7.31 13.72
C GLU A 384 10.62 6.29 13.33
N SER A 385 10.70 5.75 12.11
CA SER A 385 9.78 4.71 11.67
C SER A 385 9.91 3.45 12.52
N PHE A 386 8.79 2.77 12.76
CA PHE A 386 8.68 1.60 13.64
C PHE A 386 9.24 1.83 15.06
N GLY A 387 9.23 3.06 15.59
CA GLY A 387 9.66 3.34 16.96
C GLY A 387 11.14 3.02 17.24
N TRP A 388 12.00 2.97 16.22
CA TRP A 388 13.43 2.66 16.40
C TRP A 388 14.11 3.68 17.31
N LYS A 389 13.84 4.97 17.11
CA LYS A 389 14.36 6.06 17.95
C LYS A 389 13.92 5.94 19.42
N GLU A 390 12.66 5.60 19.67
CA GLU A 390 12.13 5.35 21.02
C GLU A 390 12.87 4.19 21.70
N VAL A 391 12.98 3.05 21.03
CA VAL A 391 13.70 1.87 21.55
C VAL A 391 15.17 2.16 21.81
N LEU A 392 15.83 2.91 20.92
CA LEU A 392 17.27 3.15 20.99
C LEU A 392 17.65 4.31 21.92
N LEU A 393 16.71 5.16 22.31
CA LEU A 393 16.94 6.23 23.30
C LEU A 393 16.31 5.94 24.66
N SER A 394 15.56 4.83 24.80
CA SER A 394 14.97 4.38 26.06
C SER A 394 16.01 4.28 27.18
N GLY A 395 15.66 4.82 28.36
CA GLY A 395 16.52 4.81 29.55
C GLY A 395 17.67 5.82 29.54
N SER A 396 17.72 6.71 28.54
CA SER A 396 18.74 7.77 28.43
C SER A 396 18.15 9.15 28.77
N PRO A 397 18.98 10.18 29.05
CA PRO A 397 18.51 11.56 29.18
C PRO A 397 17.82 12.11 27.92
N LEU A 398 17.99 11.43 26.78
CA LEU A 398 17.40 11.76 25.49
C LEU A 398 16.21 10.86 25.13
N GLU A 399 15.65 10.13 26.10
CA GLU A 399 14.46 9.31 25.89
C GLU A 399 13.35 10.11 25.21
N GLN A 400 12.75 9.53 24.17
CA GLN A 400 11.66 10.14 23.43
C GLN A 400 10.42 9.25 23.46
N LYS A 401 9.24 9.88 23.49
CA LYS A 401 7.95 9.23 23.42
C LYS A 401 7.17 9.66 22.19
N ALA A 402 6.37 8.75 21.68
CA ALA A 402 5.49 8.98 20.54
C ALA A 402 4.21 9.67 21.00
N ASP A 403 4.08 10.98 20.75
CA ASP A 403 2.92 11.76 21.16
C ASP A 403 1.99 12.07 19.98
N PRO A 404 0.67 11.85 20.11
CA PRO A 404 -0.28 12.26 19.10
C PRO A 404 -0.47 13.78 19.15
N ILE A 405 -0.10 14.46 18.07
CA ILE A 405 -0.37 15.89 17.89
C ILE A 405 -1.40 16.10 16.79
N THR A 406 -2.24 17.11 16.97
CA THR A 406 -3.11 17.60 15.90
C THR A 406 -2.45 18.82 15.31
N ASP A 407 -2.12 18.75 14.03
CA ASP A 407 -1.55 19.88 13.29
C ASP A 407 -2.49 21.08 13.35
N GLN A 408 -1.99 22.22 13.82
CA GLN A 408 -2.78 23.44 13.90
C GLN A 408 -3.18 23.96 12.51
N GLU A 409 -2.39 23.66 11.48
CA GLU A 409 -2.56 24.21 10.14
C GLU A 409 -3.62 23.47 9.33
N ASN A 410 -3.59 22.14 9.33
CA ASN A 410 -4.49 21.31 8.52
C ASN A 410 -5.39 20.36 9.32
N GLY A 411 -5.32 20.37 10.65
CA GLY A 411 -6.12 19.50 11.52
C GLY A 411 -5.74 18.02 11.45
N ARG A 412 -4.64 17.68 10.78
CA ARG A 412 -4.19 16.30 10.63
C ARG A 412 -3.59 15.79 11.93
N LYS A 413 -4.11 14.66 12.41
CA LYS A 413 -3.49 13.91 13.50
C LYS A 413 -2.22 13.23 13.00
N ARG A 414 -1.09 13.48 13.66
CA ARG A 414 0.18 12.80 13.41
C ARG A 414 0.87 12.45 14.73
N ILE A 415 1.78 11.49 14.67
CA ILE A 415 2.63 11.14 15.80
C ILE A 415 3.95 11.90 15.64
N VAL A 416 4.40 12.56 16.70
CA VAL A 416 5.71 13.22 16.78
C VAL A 416 6.46 12.71 18.00
N TYR A 417 7.77 12.52 17.85
CA TYR A 417 8.62 12.10 18.95
C TYR A 417 9.07 13.31 19.76
N THR A 418 8.63 13.40 21.01
CA THR A 418 9.04 14.46 21.94
C THR A 418 9.91 13.90 23.07
N ASP A 419 10.74 14.74 23.68
CA ASP A 419 11.61 14.32 24.77
C ASP A 419 10.78 14.02 26.03
N ALA A 420 10.94 12.82 26.59
CA ALA A 420 10.22 12.38 27.78
C ALA A 420 10.56 13.23 29.02
N ASN A 421 11.79 13.75 29.07
CA ASN A 421 12.23 14.70 30.09
C ASN A 421 13.02 15.86 29.44
N PRO A 422 12.34 16.93 29.02
CA PRO A 422 12.99 18.07 28.36
C PRO A 422 14.06 18.75 29.23
N ALA A 423 13.86 18.76 30.55
CA ALA A 423 14.79 19.37 31.49
C ALA A 423 16.14 18.63 31.58
N ALA A 424 16.14 17.31 31.38
CA ALA A 424 17.35 16.51 31.28
C ALA A 424 17.94 16.50 29.86
N ALA A 425 17.08 16.50 28.84
CA ALA A 425 17.49 16.38 27.44
C ALA A 425 18.23 17.62 26.91
N ALA A 426 17.76 18.83 27.25
CA ALA A 426 18.35 20.08 26.77
C ALA A 426 19.84 20.23 27.15
N PRO A 427 20.23 20.18 28.45
CA PRO A 427 21.65 20.31 28.83
C PRO A 427 22.49 19.14 28.28
N TYR A 428 21.92 17.94 28.17
CA TYR A 428 22.63 16.81 27.59
C TYR A 428 22.95 17.04 26.11
N ARG A 429 22.01 17.55 25.28
CA ARG A 429 22.25 17.87 23.86
C ARG A 429 23.33 18.92 23.65
N GLU A 430 23.40 19.90 24.55
CA GLU A 430 24.44 20.93 24.52
C GLU A 430 25.82 20.36 24.88
N SER A 431 25.86 19.35 25.76
CA SER A 431 27.10 18.67 26.13
C SER A 431 27.69 17.80 25.00
N ILE A 432 26.88 17.39 24.00
CA ILE A 432 27.34 16.54 22.89
C ILE A 432 28.28 17.31 21.96
N TRP A 433 29.51 16.83 21.85
CA TRP A 433 30.53 17.46 21.01
C TRP A 433 30.26 17.27 19.52
N LYS A 434 30.83 18.14 18.69
CA LYS A 434 30.67 18.07 17.22
C LYS A 434 31.11 16.71 16.65
N ILE A 435 32.21 16.15 17.15
CA ILE A 435 32.72 14.84 16.71
C ILE A 435 31.77 13.69 17.07
N GLU A 436 31.07 13.80 18.20
CA GLU A 436 30.07 12.82 18.63
C GLU A 436 28.82 12.89 17.76
N LYS A 437 28.41 14.09 17.34
CA LYS A 437 27.34 14.28 16.34
C LYS A 437 27.71 13.67 14.99
N ILE A 438 28.98 13.78 14.57
CA ILE A 438 29.48 13.12 13.35
C ILE A 438 29.43 11.59 13.51
N GLY A 439 29.88 11.07 14.64
CA GLY A 439 29.79 9.63 14.96
C GLY A 439 28.35 9.13 14.96
N ALA A 440 27.42 9.88 15.57
CA ALA A 440 25.99 9.58 15.53
C ALA A 440 25.42 9.60 14.09
N GLY A 441 25.90 10.52 13.24
CA GLY A 441 25.56 10.55 11.82
C GLY A 441 26.05 9.31 11.06
N MET A 442 27.27 8.85 11.33
CA MET A 442 27.80 7.61 10.74
C MET A 442 27.01 6.38 11.19
N VAL A 443 26.64 6.31 12.47
CA VAL A 443 25.78 5.23 12.99
C VAL A 443 24.40 5.29 12.34
N SER A 444 23.80 6.48 12.26
CA SER A 444 22.51 6.69 11.59
C SER A 444 22.51 6.21 10.14
N PHE A 445 23.57 6.47 9.37
CA PHE A 445 23.71 5.94 8.00
C PHE A 445 23.55 4.42 7.94
N TRP A 446 24.26 3.68 8.81
CA TRP A 446 24.16 2.22 8.87
C TRP A 446 22.78 1.75 9.37
N LEU A 447 22.19 2.45 10.35
CA LEU A 447 20.84 2.17 10.82
C LEU A 447 19.79 2.36 9.72
N VAL A 448 19.89 3.43 8.93
CA VAL A 448 19.03 3.65 7.76
C VAL A 448 19.22 2.56 6.72
N ALA A 449 20.45 2.09 6.47
CA ALA A 449 20.71 1.00 5.54
C ALA A 449 20.05 -0.32 6.00
N VAL A 450 20.18 -0.69 7.28
CA VAL A 450 19.50 -1.87 7.85
C VAL A 450 17.98 -1.68 7.82
N PHE A 451 17.51 -0.50 8.20
CA PHE A 451 16.09 -0.15 8.17
C PHE A 451 15.51 -0.26 6.75
N LEU A 452 16.25 0.18 5.72
CA LEU A 452 15.85 0.07 4.32
C LEU A 452 15.69 -1.39 3.87
N LEU A 453 16.48 -2.32 4.40
CA LEU A 453 16.29 -3.74 4.16
C LEU A 453 15.04 -4.28 4.86
N VAL A 454 14.78 -3.83 6.10
CA VAL A 454 13.59 -4.20 6.88
C VAL A 454 12.31 -3.72 6.20
N ILE A 455 12.22 -2.46 5.78
CA ILE A 455 11.07 -1.96 5.03
C ILE A 455 11.02 -2.48 3.59
N GLY A 456 12.19 -2.72 2.99
CA GLY A 456 12.34 -3.35 1.67
C GLY A 456 11.70 -4.73 1.63
N PHE A 457 11.70 -5.46 2.76
CA PHE A 457 10.95 -6.72 2.88
C PHE A 457 9.44 -6.51 2.68
N SER A 458 8.81 -5.50 3.28
CA SER A 458 7.36 -5.27 3.10
C SER A 458 6.99 -5.02 1.64
N TYR A 459 7.82 -4.26 0.91
CA TYR A 459 7.64 -4.02 -0.53
C TYR A 459 7.91 -5.28 -1.35
N SER A 460 9.00 -6.02 -1.06
CA SER A 460 9.31 -7.31 -1.70
C SER A 460 8.18 -8.33 -1.50
N TYR A 461 7.62 -8.37 -0.29
CA TYR A 461 6.48 -9.21 0.07
C TYR A 461 5.23 -8.78 -0.67
N PHE A 462 4.88 -7.50 -0.72
CA PHE A 462 3.72 -7.01 -1.45
C PHE A 462 3.71 -7.48 -2.91
N TRP A 463 4.82 -7.27 -3.63
CA TRP A 463 4.93 -7.67 -5.04
C TRP A 463 4.98 -9.20 -5.21
N SER A 464 5.64 -9.92 -4.30
CA SER A 464 5.67 -11.38 -4.34
C SER A 464 4.28 -11.98 -4.05
N ALA A 465 3.58 -11.45 -3.06
CA ALA A 465 2.22 -11.86 -2.71
C ALA A 465 1.23 -11.51 -3.83
N ALA A 466 1.32 -10.33 -4.44
CA ALA A 466 0.53 -9.96 -5.61
C ALA A 466 0.75 -10.95 -6.77
N THR A 467 2.00 -11.40 -6.96
CA THR A 467 2.35 -12.41 -7.97
C THR A 467 1.68 -13.75 -7.68
N MET A 468 1.70 -14.21 -6.42
CA MET A 468 1.00 -15.44 -6.02
C MET A 468 -0.52 -15.28 -6.17
N VAL A 469 -1.10 -14.15 -5.75
CA VAL A 469 -2.53 -13.86 -5.92
C VAL A 469 -2.90 -13.92 -7.40
N TYR A 470 -2.09 -13.34 -8.28
CA TYR A 470 -2.29 -13.43 -9.73
C TYR A 470 -2.27 -14.88 -10.23
N LEU A 471 -1.27 -15.68 -9.85
CA LEU A 471 -1.18 -17.09 -10.27
C LEU A 471 -2.37 -17.91 -9.77
N LEU A 472 -2.86 -17.63 -8.55
CA LEU A 472 -4.06 -18.27 -8.01
C LEU A 472 -5.35 -17.84 -8.72
N MET A 473 -5.46 -16.57 -9.10
CA MET A 473 -6.59 -16.07 -9.87
C MET A 473 -6.59 -16.63 -11.29
N ARG A 474 -5.45 -16.65 -11.97
CA ARG A 474 -5.27 -17.28 -13.29
C ARG A 474 -5.61 -18.76 -13.26
N LYS A 475 -5.15 -19.50 -12.25
CA LYS A 475 -5.52 -20.91 -12.09
C LYS A 475 -7.03 -21.12 -11.90
N LYS A 476 -7.69 -20.21 -11.20
CA LYS A 476 -9.12 -20.30 -10.93
C LYS A 476 -9.99 -19.89 -12.13
N VAL A 477 -9.59 -18.85 -12.85
CA VAL A 477 -10.40 -18.22 -13.91
C VAL A 477 -10.06 -18.77 -15.28
N ASP A 478 -8.77 -19.00 -15.56
CA ASP A 478 -8.25 -19.40 -16.87
C ASP A 478 -7.77 -20.87 -16.88
N GLU A 479 -7.93 -21.59 -15.77
CA GLU A 479 -7.46 -22.98 -15.58
C GLU A 479 -5.97 -23.23 -15.88
N THR A 480 -5.16 -22.17 -15.88
CA THR A 480 -3.73 -22.29 -16.18
C THR A 480 -2.91 -22.63 -14.93
N GLU A 481 -1.93 -23.51 -15.07
CA GLU A 481 -1.13 -23.98 -13.94
C GLU A 481 -0.09 -22.93 -13.47
N ILE A 482 0.27 -23.00 -12.18
CA ILE A 482 1.14 -22.02 -11.50
C ILE A 482 2.57 -22.04 -12.04
N ASP A 483 3.01 -23.18 -12.58
CA ASP A 483 4.33 -23.40 -13.17
C ASP A 483 4.44 -22.98 -14.63
N GLU A 484 3.32 -22.66 -15.28
CA GLU A 484 3.30 -22.18 -16.65
C GLU A 484 3.63 -20.68 -16.71
N ILE A 485 4.92 -20.38 -16.84
CA ILE A 485 5.44 -19.01 -16.91
C ILE A 485 6.27 -18.82 -18.17
N TYR A 486 6.03 -17.72 -18.88
CA TYR A 486 6.79 -17.31 -20.04
C TYR A 486 8.28 -17.15 -19.70
N ILE A 487 9.13 -17.90 -20.39
CA ILE A 487 10.59 -17.75 -20.35
C ILE A 487 11.04 -17.34 -21.74
N GLU A 488 11.84 -16.28 -21.83
CA GLU A 488 12.56 -15.97 -23.06
C GLU A 488 13.67 -17.01 -23.21
N GLU A 489 13.59 -17.84 -24.25
CA GLU A 489 14.73 -18.63 -24.68
C GLU A 489 15.73 -17.65 -25.32
N ASP A 490 16.89 -17.45 -24.69
CA ASP A 490 18.02 -16.77 -25.30
C ASP A 490 18.46 -17.64 -26.50
N PHE A 491 17.89 -17.41 -27.68
CA PHE A 491 18.45 -17.97 -28.91
C PHE A 491 19.89 -17.43 -29.01
N PRO A 492 20.93 -18.29 -29.07
CA PRO A 492 22.27 -17.79 -29.31
C PRO A 492 22.25 -17.02 -30.63
N GLU A 493 22.74 -15.77 -30.62
CA GLU A 493 22.99 -15.00 -31.84
C GLU A 493 23.84 -15.88 -32.75
N VAL A 494 23.21 -16.48 -33.77
CA VAL A 494 23.92 -17.19 -34.82
C VAL A 494 24.84 -16.12 -35.43
N PRO A 495 26.18 -16.29 -35.38
CA PRO A 495 27.07 -15.33 -36.00
C PRO A 495 26.64 -15.18 -37.46
N ILE A 496 26.33 -13.95 -37.86
CA ILE A 496 25.97 -13.63 -39.25
C ILE A 496 27.08 -14.21 -40.11
N ALA A 497 26.77 -15.29 -40.84
CA ALA A 497 27.71 -15.89 -41.77
C ALA A 497 28.14 -14.79 -42.76
N PRO A 498 29.45 -14.65 -43.05
CA PRO A 498 29.88 -13.66 -44.02
C PRO A 498 29.19 -13.93 -45.37
N PRO A 499 28.82 -12.86 -46.11
CA PRO A 499 28.05 -13.00 -47.35
C PRO A 499 28.77 -13.95 -48.32
N PRO A 500 28.06 -14.84 -49.03
CA PRO A 500 28.68 -15.77 -49.96
C PRO A 500 29.44 -14.99 -51.04
N ALA A 501 30.72 -15.33 -51.22
CA ALA A 501 31.51 -14.85 -52.34
C ALA A 501 30.82 -15.22 -53.66
N GLY A 502 30.80 -14.26 -54.59
CA GLY A 502 29.94 -14.26 -55.76
C GLY A 502 30.04 -15.49 -56.66
N THR A 503 28.90 -15.87 -57.21
CA THR A 503 28.78 -16.81 -58.32
C THR A 503 28.28 -16.04 -59.54
N PRO A 504 28.91 -16.22 -60.72
CA PRO A 504 28.75 -15.33 -61.87
C PRO A 504 27.36 -15.40 -62.53
N THR A 505 27.01 -14.25 -63.06
CA THR A 505 25.83 -13.86 -63.83
C THR A 505 25.58 -14.79 -65.02
N HIS A 506 24.40 -15.39 -65.10
CA HIS A 506 23.82 -15.86 -66.36
C HIS A 506 22.65 -14.95 -66.74
N THR A 507 22.89 -14.15 -67.78
CA THR A 507 21.92 -13.30 -68.47
C THR A 507 20.89 -14.12 -69.24
N THR A 508 19.62 -13.71 -69.20
CA THR A 508 18.60 -14.09 -70.20
C THR A 508 17.83 -12.83 -70.64
N PRO A 509 17.44 -12.69 -71.93
CA PRO A 509 17.16 -11.39 -72.56
C PRO A 509 15.68 -10.95 -72.48
N PRO A 510 15.37 -9.67 -72.80
CA PRO A 510 14.04 -9.07 -72.68
C PRO A 510 13.24 -9.02 -73.99
N ALA A 511 11.90 -9.14 -73.92
CA ALA A 511 10.94 -8.68 -74.94
C ALA A 511 9.50 -8.72 -74.35
N THR A 512 8.87 -7.58 -73.97
CA THR A 512 8.02 -6.66 -74.77
C THR A 512 6.67 -7.23 -75.24
N GLY A 513 5.57 -6.72 -74.65
CA GLY A 513 4.18 -6.79 -75.18
C GLY A 513 3.13 -6.33 -74.14
N PRO A 514 2.00 -5.68 -74.50
CA PRO A 514 1.33 -4.69 -73.64
C PRO A 514 -0.05 -5.07 -73.04
N PHE A 515 -0.45 -4.32 -72.00
CA PHE A 515 -1.78 -4.15 -71.34
C PHE A 515 -2.20 -5.16 -70.24
N PRO A 516 -3.15 -4.81 -69.33
CA PRO A 516 -3.41 -3.55 -68.63
C PRO A 516 -3.52 -3.74 -67.08
N ILE A 517 -3.60 -2.62 -66.35
CA ILE A 517 -3.77 -2.54 -64.89
C ILE A 517 -5.16 -3.10 -64.46
N PRO A 518 -5.26 -4.04 -63.49
CA PRO A 518 -6.52 -4.33 -62.82
C PRO A 518 -6.60 -3.67 -61.44
N LEU A 519 -7.75 -3.02 -61.17
CA LEU A 519 -8.19 -2.55 -59.87
C LEU A 519 -8.26 -3.69 -58.83
N PRO A 520 -8.13 -3.40 -57.52
CA PRO A 520 -8.22 -4.41 -56.47
C PRO A 520 -9.65 -4.90 -56.29
N THR A 521 -9.91 -6.16 -56.63
CA THR A 521 -11.13 -6.89 -56.25
C THR A 521 -10.97 -7.51 -54.86
N VAL A 522 -11.93 -7.19 -54.00
CA VAL A 522 -12.13 -7.79 -52.68
C VAL A 522 -12.28 -9.30 -52.81
N SER A 523 -11.38 -10.06 -52.19
CA SER A 523 -11.47 -11.51 -52.08
C SER A 523 -12.14 -11.88 -50.75
N ALA A 524 -13.22 -12.65 -50.85
CA ALA A 524 -13.99 -13.20 -49.74
C ALA A 524 -13.19 -14.29 -48.97
N PRO A 525 -13.58 -14.61 -47.72
CA PRO A 525 -12.79 -15.46 -46.82
C PRO A 525 -12.72 -16.92 -47.31
N ALA A 526 -11.52 -17.49 -47.23
CA ALA A 526 -11.28 -18.90 -47.47
C ALA A 526 -11.95 -19.77 -46.37
N THR A 527 -12.60 -20.83 -46.83
CA THR A 527 -13.20 -21.92 -46.07
C THR A 527 -12.19 -22.59 -45.12
N PRO A 528 -12.58 -23.01 -43.90
CA PRO A 528 -11.69 -23.78 -43.02
C PRO A 528 -11.35 -25.16 -43.60
N ALA A 529 -10.11 -25.59 -43.40
CA ALA A 529 -9.59 -26.88 -43.79
C ALA A 529 -10.31 -28.05 -43.11
N VAL A 530 -10.50 -29.14 -43.86
CA VAL A 530 -11.09 -30.41 -43.44
C VAL A 530 -10.19 -31.09 -42.39
N VAL A 531 -10.74 -31.39 -41.22
CA VAL A 531 -10.11 -32.20 -40.17
C VAL A 531 -10.28 -33.69 -40.51
N PRO A 532 -9.24 -34.54 -40.42
CA PRO A 532 -9.39 -35.99 -40.60
C PRO A 532 -10.23 -36.62 -39.46
N PRO A 533 -10.95 -37.73 -39.70
CA PRO A 533 -11.88 -38.29 -38.72
C PRO A 533 -11.15 -38.91 -37.52
N VAL A 534 -11.66 -38.62 -36.33
CA VAL A 534 -11.28 -39.21 -35.05
C VAL A 534 -11.70 -40.69 -35.03
N VAL A 535 -10.73 -41.58 -34.76
CA VAL A 535 -11.01 -42.99 -34.47
C VAL A 535 -11.56 -43.08 -33.04
N VAL A 536 -12.81 -43.52 -32.91
CA VAL A 536 -13.48 -43.73 -31.62
C VAL A 536 -13.08 -45.11 -31.07
N PRO A 537 -12.55 -45.23 -29.84
CA PRO A 537 -12.34 -46.54 -29.20
C PRO A 537 -13.68 -47.19 -28.80
N PRO A 538 -13.77 -48.53 -28.74
CA PRO A 538 -15.02 -49.23 -28.48
C PRO A 538 -15.55 -48.96 -27.06
N VAL A 539 -16.87 -48.80 -26.96
CA VAL A 539 -17.62 -48.62 -25.73
C VAL A 539 -17.50 -49.86 -24.84
N VAL A 540 -16.94 -49.70 -23.64
CA VAL A 540 -16.97 -50.70 -22.57
C VAL A 540 -18.34 -50.60 -21.88
N PRO A 541 -19.08 -51.71 -21.67
CA PRO A 541 -20.35 -51.67 -20.96
C PRO A 541 -20.15 -51.32 -19.47
N PRO A 542 -21.13 -50.65 -18.83
CA PRO A 542 -21.01 -50.24 -17.44
C PRO A 542 -20.97 -51.45 -16.49
N PRO A 543 -20.26 -51.35 -15.34
CA PRO A 543 -20.28 -52.40 -14.32
C PRO A 543 -21.67 -52.53 -13.69
N PRO A 544 -22.01 -53.70 -13.11
CA PRO A 544 -23.33 -53.94 -12.50
C PRO A 544 -23.61 -52.98 -11.34
N ALA A 545 -24.86 -52.57 -11.19
CA ALA A 545 -25.33 -51.74 -10.08
C ALA A 545 -25.04 -52.43 -8.74
N ILE A 546 -24.32 -51.74 -7.87
CA ILE A 546 -24.10 -52.14 -6.47
C ILE A 546 -25.45 -52.04 -5.75
N SER A 547 -25.91 -53.16 -5.18
CA SER A 547 -27.13 -53.21 -4.37
C SER A 547 -27.01 -52.30 -3.14
N PRO A 548 -28.09 -51.62 -2.71
CA PRO A 548 -28.06 -50.81 -1.50
C PRO A 548 -27.79 -51.69 -0.26
N PRO A 549 -27.09 -51.17 0.76
CA PRO A 549 -26.81 -51.92 1.98
C PRO A 549 -28.11 -52.23 2.76
N PRO A 550 -28.15 -53.34 3.51
CA PRO A 550 -29.35 -53.73 4.26
C PRO A 550 -29.64 -52.73 5.38
N ALA A 551 -30.93 -52.52 5.63
CA ALA A 551 -31.44 -51.66 6.70
C ALA A 551 -30.90 -52.11 8.08
N PRO A 552 -30.59 -51.17 9.00
CA PRO A 552 -30.15 -51.52 10.35
C PRO A 552 -31.24 -52.29 11.09
N SER A 553 -30.86 -53.45 11.65
CA SER A 553 -31.72 -54.25 12.51
C SER A 553 -32.18 -53.44 13.73
N ALA A 554 -33.49 -53.47 13.99
CA ALA A 554 -34.08 -52.94 15.21
C ALA A 554 -33.46 -53.65 16.42
N VAL A 555 -32.76 -52.88 17.27
CA VAL A 555 -32.35 -53.34 18.59
C VAL A 555 -33.50 -53.06 19.56
N THR A 556 -34.15 -54.12 20.00
CA THR A 556 -35.11 -54.14 21.11
C THR A 556 -34.39 -53.73 22.41
N PRO A 557 -34.96 -52.86 23.26
CA PRO A 557 -34.34 -52.48 24.52
C PRO A 557 -34.55 -53.57 25.59
N PRO A 558 -33.55 -53.93 26.40
CA PRO A 558 -33.81 -54.56 27.68
C PRO A 558 -34.12 -53.50 28.75
N ALA A 559 -35.07 -53.86 29.60
CA ALA A 559 -35.62 -53.03 30.66
C ALA A 559 -34.65 -52.80 31.84
N ASN A 560 -34.77 -51.61 32.43
CA ASN A 560 -34.56 -51.22 33.82
C ASN A 560 -33.45 -51.89 34.65
N GLY A 561 -32.41 -51.08 34.93
CA GLY A 561 -31.60 -51.14 36.14
C GLY A 561 -31.17 -49.72 36.52
N THR A 562 -31.81 -49.15 37.53
CA THR A 562 -31.57 -47.79 38.05
C THR A 562 -30.21 -47.67 38.73
N HIS A 563 -29.32 -46.83 38.20
CA HIS A 563 -28.21 -46.24 38.96
C HIS A 563 -28.09 -44.75 38.62
N LEU A 564 -28.28 -43.93 39.66
CA LEU A 564 -28.16 -42.46 39.68
C LEU A 564 -26.71 -42.00 39.41
N PRO A 565 -26.51 -40.83 38.78
CA PRO A 565 -25.18 -40.22 38.64
C PRO A 565 -24.71 -39.60 39.98
N PRO A 566 -23.38 -39.56 40.26
CA PRO A 566 -22.84 -38.95 41.46
C PRO A 566 -22.92 -37.42 41.39
N THR A 567 -23.40 -36.85 42.49
CA THR A 567 -23.50 -35.41 42.80
C THR A 567 -22.13 -34.75 42.94
N LEU A 568 -21.97 -33.55 42.36
CA LEU A 568 -20.90 -32.60 42.67
C LEU A 568 -20.94 -32.17 44.16
N PRO A 569 -19.79 -31.96 44.83
CA PRO A 569 -19.75 -31.47 46.20
C PRO A 569 -20.03 -29.96 46.29
N ALA A 570 -20.81 -29.59 47.30
CA ALA A 570 -21.23 -28.23 47.66
C ALA A 570 -20.11 -27.40 48.33
N PRO A 571 -20.20 -26.05 48.31
CA PRO A 571 -19.31 -25.17 49.07
C PRO A 571 -19.67 -25.15 50.58
N PRO A 572 -18.73 -24.78 51.47
CA PRO A 572 -18.93 -24.82 52.92
C PRO A 572 -19.85 -23.69 53.45
N PRO A 573 -20.45 -23.87 54.65
CA PRO A 573 -21.56 -23.03 55.12
C PRO A 573 -21.11 -21.73 55.79
N ALA A 574 -21.95 -20.71 55.64
CA ALA A 574 -21.92 -19.45 56.38
C ALA A 574 -22.38 -19.66 57.83
N VAL A 575 -21.70 -19.00 58.77
CA VAL A 575 -22.14 -18.82 60.16
C VAL A 575 -22.64 -17.38 60.33
N HIS A 576 -23.87 -17.26 60.81
CA HIS A 576 -24.54 -16.02 61.17
C HIS A 576 -24.18 -15.57 62.58
N SER A 577 -23.97 -14.26 62.71
CA SER A 577 -24.34 -13.40 63.85
C SER A 577 -23.90 -11.99 63.47
N ALA A 578 -24.60 -10.88 63.66
CA ALA A 578 -25.91 -10.47 64.15
C ALA A 578 -25.77 -8.94 64.29
N ASP A 579 -26.83 -8.18 64.04
CA ASP A 579 -27.06 -6.79 64.49
C ASP A 579 -26.18 -5.69 63.83
N ASP A 580 -26.64 -4.49 63.50
CA ASP A 580 -27.92 -3.79 63.65
C ASP A 580 -27.88 -2.52 62.77
N HIS A 581 -29.06 -2.01 62.38
CA HIS A 581 -29.46 -0.60 62.12
C HIS A 581 -28.51 0.41 61.41
N ALA A 582 -28.94 1.41 60.64
CA ALA A 582 -30.18 1.84 60.01
C ALA A 582 -29.82 3.13 59.22
N ASP A 583 -30.63 3.43 58.20
CA ASP A 583 -30.94 4.73 57.60
C ASP A 583 -30.10 5.98 57.91
N HIS A 584 -29.70 6.73 56.87
CA HIS A 584 -30.34 8.02 56.59
C HIS A 584 -29.89 8.64 55.24
N SER A 585 -30.87 9.25 54.59
CA SER A 585 -30.78 10.09 53.41
C SER A 585 -30.58 11.57 53.77
N ALA A 586 -30.15 12.33 52.75
CA ALA A 586 -30.42 13.75 52.48
C ALA A 586 -29.60 14.88 53.17
N GLY A 587 -29.37 15.94 52.37
CA GLY A 587 -28.97 17.30 52.76
C GLY A 587 -27.44 17.50 52.79
N GLY A 588 -26.82 18.52 52.19
CA GLY A 588 -27.29 19.86 51.86
C GLY A 588 -26.55 20.90 52.72
N ILE A 589 -25.88 21.83 52.04
CA ILE A 589 -25.48 23.20 52.47
C ILE A 589 -24.05 23.44 52.99
N SER A 590 -23.49 24.47 52.35
CA SER A 590 -22.34 25.35 52.53
C SER A 590 -21.89 25.74 53.94
N ILE A 591 -20.62 26.19 54.04
CA ILE A 591 -20.08 27.44 54.63
C ILE A 591 -18.58 27.19 54.91
N GLU A 592 -17.65 27.78 54.14
CA GLU A 592 -17.01 29.09 54.38
C GLU A 592 -15.74 28.92 55.25
N ASP A 593 -14.55 29.09 54.66
CA ASP A 593 -13.57 30.07 55.15
C ASP A 593 -12.34 30.16 54.23
N GLU A 594 -12.18 31.36 53.67
CA GLU A 594 -10.96 31.90 53.05
C GLU A 594 -9.83 32.08 54.08
N PRO A 595 -8.60 32.33 53.62
CA PRO A 595 -8.05 33.63 53.99
C PRO A 595 -7.47 34.42 52.81
N LYS A 596 -8.09 35.58 52.58
CA LYS A 596 -7.52 36.89 52.19
C LYS A 596 -6.02 36.93 51.86
N LYS A 597 -5.74 37.25 50.59
CA LYS A 597 -4.59 38.05 50.17
C LYS A 597 -5.10 39.44 49.78
N ASP A 598 -4.58 40.49 50.41
CA ASP A 598 -4.50 41.79 49.77
C ASP A 598 -3.43 42.69 50.39
N GLY A 599 -2.58 43.22 49.50
CA GLY A 599 -2.13 44.62 49.52
C GLY A 599 -0.95 45.03 50.41
N GLY A 600 0.13 45.52 49.77
CA GLY A 600 0.80 46.73 50.28
C GLY A 600 2.34 46.75 50.32
N SER A 601 2.94 47.11 49.19
CA SER A 601 4.13 47.97 48.99
C SER A 601 4.93 48.50 50.21
N SER A 602 6.27 48.39 50.16
CA SER A 602 7.23 49.53 50.13
C SER A 602 8.50 49.37 50.98
N LEU A 603 9.66 49.63 50.35
CA LEU A 603 10.94 50.12 50.88
C LEU A 603 11.80 49.25 51.81
N ARG A 604 12.91 48.69 51.28
CA ARG A 604 14.26 49.26 51.39
C ARG A 604 15.28 48.48 50.57
#